data_AF-A0A5V2RAW5-F1
#
_entry.id   AF-A0A5V2RAW5-F1
#
_cell.length_a   1.000
_cell.length_b   1.000
_cell.length_c   1.000
_cell.angle_alpha   90.00
_cell.angle_beta   90.00
_cell.angle_gamma   90.00
#
_symmetry.space_group_name_H-M   'P 1'
#
loop_
_entity.id
_entity.type
_entity.pdbx_description
1 polymer ?
#
loop_
_entity_poly.entity_id
_entity_poly.type
_entity_poly.pdbx_seq_one_letter_code
_entity_poly.pdbx_strand_id
1 'polypeptide(L)'
;MRNPGQVNIASIQDALSHAMNTATTDAARWSLRSDAECHRDAILDALSFIGTAMQDCTTSATPHPFSQADLKRLSGFLISAPYLIQGMSAVIESYEEPATSGEARHV
;
A
#
# COMPACT_ATOMS: atom_id res chain seq x y z
N MET A 1 12.44 -2.82 -23.61
CA MET A 1 11.46 -1.70 -23.55
C MET A 1 10.59 -1.92 -22.32
N ARG A 2 10.68 -1.06 -21.29
CA ARG A 2 9.79 -1.12 -20.11
C ARG A 2 8.42 -0.56 -20.50
N ASN A 3 7.37 -1.32 -20.24
CA ASN A 3 6.00 -0.92 -20.55
C ASN A 3 5.58 0.17 -19.54
N PRO A 4 5.23 1.41 -19.96
CA PRO A 4 4.91 2.51 -19.05
C PRO A 4 3.62 2.32 -18.22
N GLY A 5 2.98 1.15 -18.31
CA GLY A 5 1.82 0.76 -17.49
C GLY A 5 2.07 -0.42 -16.56
N GLN A 6 3.30 -0.96 -16.48
CA GLN A 6 3.62 -2.01 -15.51
C GLN A 6 4.04 -1.36 -14.19
N VAL A 7 3.18 -1.53 -13.18
CA VAL A 7 3.55 -1.28 -11.79
C VAL A 7 4.79 -2.10 -11.49
N ASN A 8 5.91 -1.42 -11.25
CA ASN A 8 7.15 -2.08 -10.87
C ASN A 8 7.09 -2.39 -9.37
N ILE A 9 6.43 -3.49 -9.03
CA ILE A 9 6.24 -3.96 -7.65
C ILE A 9 7.57 -4.05 -6.90
N ALA A 10 8.64 -4.51 -7.56
CA ALA A 10 9.98 -4.56 -6.97
C ALA A 10 10.47 -3.17 -6.53
N SER A 11 10.25 -2.13 -7.34
CA SER A 11 10.66 -0.77 -6.94
C SER A 11 9.85 -0.19 -5.77
N ILE A 12 8.60 -0.64 -5.58
CA ILE A 12 7.80 -0.25 -4.41
C ILE A 12 8.40 -0.87 -3.15
N GLN A 13 8.74 -2.17 -3.21
CA GLN A 13 9.37 -2.88 -2.10
C GLN A 13 10.76 -2.33 -1.78
N ASP A 14 11.56 -2.01 -2.78
CA ASP A 14 12.88 -1.39 -2.62
C ASP A 14 12.77 -0.02 -1.93
N ALA A 15 11.81 0.82 -2.35
CA ALA A 15 11.59 2.15 -1.78
C ALA A 15 11.17 2.07 -0.30
N LEU A 16 10.23 1.17 0.03
CA LEU A 16 9.78 0.96 1.41
C LEU A 16 10.90 0.40 2.29
N SER A 17 11.66 -0.57 1.78
CA SER A 17 12.82 -1.13 2.49
C SER A 17 13.88 -0.06 2.74
N HIS A 18 14.14 0.81 1.76
CA HIS A 18 15.07 1.92 1.91
C HIS A 18 14.59 2.94 2.95
N ALA A 19 13.30 3.28 2.94
CA ALA A 19 12.70 4.19 3.93
C ALA A 19 12.85 3.64 5.36
N MET A 20 12.55 2.36 5.57
CA MET A 20 12.73 1.70 6.87
C MET A 20 14.20 1.71 7.33
N ASN A 21 15.14 1.38 6.44
CA ASN A 21 16.56 1.33 6.77
C ASN A 21 17.19 2.71 7.05
N THR A 22 16.60 3.79 6.52
CA THR A 22 17.11 5.16 6.70
C THR A 22 16.46 5.91 7.86
N ALA A 23 15.31 5.42 8.36
CA ALA A 23 14.65 5.94 9.55
C ALA A 23 15.41 5.53 10.83
N THR A 24 16.52 6.21 11.11
CA THR A 24 17.42 5.86 12.23
C THR A 24 16.98 6.40 13.59
N THR A 25 16.12 7.42 13.61
CA THR A 25 15.61 8.01 14.86
C THR A 25 14.20 7.51 15.16
N ASP A 26 13.83 7.47 16.44
CA ASP A 26 12.51 7.03 16.86
C ASP A 26 11.39 7.92 16.28
N ALA A 27 11.59 9.24 16.28
CA ALA A 27 10.67 10.19 15.66
C ALA A 27 10.51 9.95 14.13
N ALA A 28 11.60 9.61 13.42
CA ALA A 28 11.52 9.29 11.99
C ALA A 28 10.78 7.97 11.74
N ARG A 29 11.02 6.94 12.57
CA ARG A 29 10.30 5.66 12.46
C ARG A 29 8.82 5.82 12.79
N TRP A 30 8.47 6.60 13.82
CA TRP A 30 7.09 6.93 14.16
C TRP A 30 6.38 7.66 13.01
N SER A 31 7.03 8.67 12.42
CA SER A 31 6.47 9.39 11.27
C SER A 31 6.22 8.45 10.10
N LEU A 32 7.21 7.61 9.76
CA LEU A 32 7.09 6.64 8.68
C LEU A 32 5.95 5.64 8.92
N ARG A 33 5.82 5.14 10.16
CA ARG A 33 4.72 4.27 10.59
C ARG A 33 3.36 4.96 10.47
N SER A 34 3.25 6.21 10.92
CA SER A 34 2.01 7.00 10.81
C SER A 34 1.61 7.25 9.35
N ASP A 35 2.57 7.55 8.48
CA ASP A 35 2.32 7.74 7.05
C ASP A 35 1.87 6.42 6.40
N ALA A 36 2.51 5.31 6.78
CA ALA A 36 2.15 3.98 6.29
C ALA A 36 0.72 3.59 6.69
N GLU A 37 0.29 3.87 7.92
CA GLU A 37 -1.10 3.66 8.37
C GLU A 37 -2.08 4.47 7.53
N CYS A 38 -1.83 5.78 7.41
CA CYS A 38 -2.69 6.68 6.65
C CYS A 38 -2.86 6.21 5.20
N HIS A 39 -1.77 5.81 4.55
CA HIS A 39 -1.81 5.33 3.18
C HIS A 39 -2.47 3.95 3.04
N ARG A 40 -2.19 3.01 3.96
CA ARG A 40 -2.84 1.70 3.96
C ARG A 40 -4.36 1.85 4.07
N ASP A 41 -4.81 2.65 5.02
CA ASP A 41 -6.23 2.84 5.29
C ASP A 41 -6.92 3.55 4.10
N ALA A 42 -6.28 4.57 3.51
CA ALA A 42 -6.78 5.21 2.29
C ALA A 42 -6.90 4.24 1.09
N ILE A 43 -5.98 3.29 0.94
CA ILE A 43 -6.06 2.26 -0.12
C ILE A 43 -7.22 1.30 0.15
N LEU A 44 -7.42 0.88 1.40
CA LEU A 44 -8.54 0.01 1.80
C LEU A 44 -9.89 0.70 1.59
N ASP A 45 -10.00 1.98 1.94
CA ASP A 45 -11.18 2.80 1.70
C ASP A 45 -11.45 2.96 0.20
N ALA A 46 -10.41 3.19 -0.61
CA ALA A 46 -10.54 3.27 -2.06
C ALA A 46 -11.03 1.94 -2.67
N LEU A 47 -10.52 0.80 -2.20
CA LEU A 47 -11.00 -0.52 -2.64
C LEU A 47 -12.48 -0.73 -2.31
N SER A 48 -12.89 -0.37 -1.10
CA SER A 48 -14.30 -0.43 -0.66
C SER A 48 -15.19 0.46 -1.55
N PHE A 49 -14.78 1.71 -1.75
CA PHE A 49 -15.50 2.67 -2.60
C PHE A 49 -15.65 2.18 -4.04
N ILE A 50 -14.57 1.65 -4.63
CA ILE A 50 -14.58 1.10 -5.99
C ILE A 50 -15.58 -0.06 -6.09
N GLY A 51 -15.62 -0.95 -5.10
CA GLY A 51 -16.59 -2.05 -5.06
C GLY A 51 -18.02 -1.55 -5.13
N THR A 52 -18.37 -0.54 -4.32
CA THR A 52 -19.68 0.12 -4.34
C THR A 52 -19.95 0.79 -5.69
N ALA A 53 -19.00 1.55 -6.22
CA ALA A 53 -19.16 2.22 -7.52
C ALA A 53 -19.40 1.21 -8.67
N MET A 54 -18.73 0.05 -8.65
CA MET A 54 -18.97 -1.01 -9.62
C MET A 54 -20.36 -1.63 -9.51
N GLN A 55 -20.85 -1.83 -8.29
CA GLN A 55 -22.20 -2.32 -8.04
C GLN A 55 -23.25 -1.30 -8.53
N ASP A 56 -23.07 -0.02 -8.23
CA ASP A 56 -24.00 1.05 -8.62
C ASP A 56 -24.04 1.23 -10.14
N CYS A 57 -22.89 1.16 -10.82
CA CYS A 57 -22.81 1.25 -12.28
C CYS A 57 -23.59 0.16 -13.02
N THR A 58 -23.85 -1.00 -12.38
CA THR A 58 -24.56 -2.14 -12.98
C THR A 58 -26.01 -2.26 -12.52
N THR A 59 -26.36 -1.70 -11.37
CA THR A 59 -27.69 -1.83 -10.75
C THR A 59 -28.53 -0.55 -10.79
N SER A 60 -27.95 0.59 -11.18
CA SER A 60 -28.65 1.86 -11.36
C SER A 60 -29.75 1.78 -12.43
N ALA A 61 -30.83 2.55 -12.22
CA ALA A 61 -31.92 2.74 -13.19
C ALA A 61 -31.42 3.26 -14.55
N THR A 62 -30.27 3.94 -14.57
CA THR A 62 -29.53 4.30 -15.78
C THR A 62 -28.09 3.77 -15.65
N PRO A 63 -27.79 2.57 -16.17
CA PRO A 63 -26.45 2.01 -16.12
C PRO A 63 -25.46 2.91 -16.86
N HIS A 64 -24.36 3.26 -16.18
CA HIS A 64 -23.26 4.04 -16.75
C HIS A 64 -22.00 3.16 -16.72
N PRO A 65 -21.72 2.42 -17.81
CA PRO A 65 -20.58 1.53 -17.84
C PRO A 65 -19.27 2.32 -17.83
N PHE A 66 -18.28 1.79 -17.13
CA PHE A 66 -16.92 2.35 -17.14
C PHE A 66 -16.33 2.33 -18.55
N SER A 67 -15.59 3.39 -18.90
CA SER A 67 -14.84 3.40 -20.14
C SER A 67 -13.70 2.38 -20.09
N GLN A 68 -13.22 1.95 -21.26
CA GLN A 68 -12.03 1.10 -21.35
C GLN A 68 -10.80 1.73 -20.68
N ALA A 69 -10.68 3.06 -20.72
CA ALA A 69 -9.60 3.78 -20.04
C ALA A 69 -9.72 3.68 -18.51
N ASP A 70 -10.93 3.79 -17.97
CA ASP A 70 -11.19 3.66 -16.53
C ASP A 70 -10.93 2.24 -16.05
N LEU A 71 -11.39 1.22 -16.80
CA LEU A 71 -11.11 -0.18 -16.51
C LEU A 71 -9.61 -0.50 -16.55
N LYS A 72 -8.86 0.13 -17.46
CA LYS A 72 -7.40 -0.03 -17.52
C LYS A 72 -6.70 0.60 -16.33
N ARG A 73 -7.14 1.79 -15.88
CA ARG A 73 -6.60 2.44 -14.67
C ARG A 73 -6.93 1.64 -13.42
N LEU A 74 -8.18 1.18 -13.32
CA LEU A 74 -8.67 0.35 -12.23
C LEU A 74 -7.89 -0.96 -12.12
N SER A 75 -7.69 -1.67 -13.23
CA SER A 75 -6.90 -2.91 -13.22
C SER A 75 -5.45 -2.66 -12.78
N GLY A 76 -4.82 -1.56 -13.21
CA GLY A 76 -3.51 -1.14 -12.72
C GLY A 76 -3.47 -0.94 -11.20
N PHE A 77 -4.45 -0.19 -10.67
CA PHE A 77 -4.59 0.01 -9.22
C PHE A 77 -4.77 -1.32 -8.48
N LEU A 78 -5.71 -2.16 -8.91
CA LEU A 78 -6.00 -3.45 -8.28
C LEU A 78 -4.80 -4.42 -8.30
N ILE A 79 -3.96 -4.37 -9.34
CA ILE A 79 -2.70 -5.13 -9.40
C ILE A 79 -1.71 -4.63 -8.34
N SER A 80 -1.60 -3.31 -8.14
CA SER A 80 -0.65 -2.72 -7.18
C SER A 80 -1.11 -2.75 -5.72
N ALA A 81 -2.41 -2.67 -5.47
CA ALA A 81 -2.95 -2.42 -4.13
C ALA A 81 -2.54 -3.47 -3.07
N PRO A 82 -2.56 -4.79 -3.34
CA PRO A 82 -2.14 -5.79 -2.36
C PRO A 82 -0.68 -5.61 -1.93
N TYR A 83 0.22 -5.26 -2.85
CA TYR A 83 1.64 -5.07 -2.58
C TYR A 83 1.89 -3.79 -1.77
N LEU A 84 1.14 -2.73 -2.06
CA LEU A 84 1.19 -1.50 -1.28
C LEU A 84 0.68 -1.74 0.15
N ILE A 85 -0.46 -2.41 0.30
CA ILE A 85 -1.01 -2.77 1.61
C ILE A 85 0.00 -3.61 2.39
N GLN A 86 0.54 -4.67 1.79
CA GLN A 86 1.54 -5.52 2.43
C GLN A 86 2.79 -4.74 2.83
N GLY A 87 3.28 -3.87 1.97
CA GLY A 87 4.45 -3.04 2.24
C GLY A 87 4.21 -2.07 3.40
N MET A 88 3.05 -1.40 3.44
CA MET A 88 2.70 -0.52 4.54
C MET A 88 2.48 -1.29 5.85
N SER A 89 1.84 -2.46 5.82
CA SER A 89 1.72 -3.32 7.00
C SER A 89 3.08 -3.73 7.56
N ALA A 90 4.04 -4.10 6.70
CA ALA A 90 5.39 -4.45 7.14
C ALA A 90 6.11 -3.26 7.81
N VAL A 91 5.94 -2.05 7.30
CA VAL A 91 6.46 -0.83 7.94
C VAL A 91 5.87 -0.65 9.34
N ILE A 92 4.56 -0.82 9.49
CA ILE A 92 3.85 -0.66 10.76
C ILE A 92 4.33 -1.72 11.76
N GLU A 93 4.35 -2.99 11.35
CA GLU A 93 4.81 -4.12 12.16
C GLU A 93 6.26 -3.94 12.61
N SER A 94 7.16 -3.47 11.73
CA SER A 94 8.57 -3.25 12.06
C SER A 94 8.81 -2.19 13.14
N TYR A 95 7.85 -1.27 13.33
CA TYR A 95 7.90 -0.29 14.42
C TYR A 95 7.35 -0.86 15.74
N GLU A 96 6.36 -1.75 15.64
CA GLU A 96 5.67 -2.35 16.79
C GLU A 96 6.44 -3.53 17.39
N GLU A 97 7.32 -4.16 16.61
CA GLU A 97 8.26 -5.15 17.13
C GLU A 97 9.22 -4.48 18.14
N PRO A 98 9.21 -4.91 19.43
CA PRO A 98 10.18 -4.42 20.38
C PRO A 98 11.57 -4.82 19.90
N ALA A 99 12.58 -3.99 20.18
CA ALA A 99 13.99 -4.26 19.93
C ALA A 99 14.55 -5.42 20.80
N THR A 100 13.81 -6.50 20.98
CA THR A 100 14.26 -7.72 21.66
C THR A 100 14.98 -8.62 20.67
N SER A 101 16.16 -8.20 20.23
CA SER A 101 17.15 -9.06 19.55
C SER A 101 18.58 -8.57 19.77
N GLY A 102 18.86 -7.96 20.94
CA GLY A 102 20.16 -7.37 21.25
C GLY A 102 20.71 -7.61 22.66
N GLU A 103 19.93 -8.15 23.60
CA GLU A 103 20.39 -8.35 24.98
C GLU A 103 20.02 -9.74 25.51
N ALA A 104 20.86 -10.73 25.22
CA ALA A 104 21.08 -11.89 26.08
C ALA A 104 22.21 -12.76 25.53
N ARG A 105 23.46 -12.42 25.89
CA ARG A 105 24.55 -13.39 26.16
C ARG A 105 25.80 -12.67 26.66
N HIS A 106 25.71 -12.18 27.90
CA HIS A 106 26.87 -12.13 28.78
C HIS A 106 26.46 -12.81 30.09
N VAL A 107 26.80 -14.09 30.19
CA VAL A 107 27.03 -14.79 31.46
C VAL A 107 28.38 -15.49 31.28
#